data_AF-A0A069P4R6-F1
#
_entry.id   AF-A0A069P4R6-F1
#
_cell.length_a   1.000
_cell.length_b   1.000
_cell.length_c   1.000
_cell.angle_alpha   90.00
_cell.angle_beta   90.00
_cell.angle_gamma   90.00
#
_symmetry.space_group_name_H-M   'P 1'
#
loop_
_entity.id
_entity.type
_entity.pdbx_description
1 polymer ?
#
loop_
_entity_poly.entity_id
_entity_poly.type
_entity_poly.pdbx_seq_one_letter_code
_entity_poly.pdbx_strand_id
1 'polypeptide(L)' 'MDSIPVDYQGCELSAVVVHAAGEFVSTVLIERPGGVRRAVGPFRPFDTARAAEQFAIQYGKDELDGRHVPKELQMAAG' A
#
# COMPACT_ATOMS: atom_id res chain seq x y z
N MET A 1 2.87 -14.52 -5.92
CA MET A 1 2.37 -14.88 -4.57
C MET A 1 0.94 -14.39 -4.54
N ASP A 2 -0.02 -15.29 -4.33
CA ASP A 2 -1.44 -14.96 -4.20
C ASP A 2 -1.68 -14.42 -2.77
N SER A 3 -1.42 -13.13 -2.56
CA SER A 3 -1.73 -12.50 -1.27
C SER A 3 -3.25 -12.35 -1.16
N ILE A 4 -3.81 -12.89 -0.08
CA ILE A 4 -5.24 -12.79 0.21
C ILE A 4 -5.56 -11.31 0.46
N PRO A 5 -6.51 -10.72 -0.30
CA PRO A 5 -6.92 -9.35 -0.05
C PRO A 5 -7.47 -9.17 1.37
N VAL A 6 -7.25 -7.99 1.94
CA VAL A 6 -7.69 -7.62 3.29
C VAL A 6 -8.73 -6.53 3.19
N ASP A 7 -9.96 -6.82 3.63
CA ASP A 7 -10.99 -5.80 3.79
C ASP A 7 -10.66 -4.85 4.96
N TYR A 8 -10.68 -3.55 4.69
CA TYR A 8 -10.48 -2.51 5.70
C TYR A 8 -11.26 -1.23 5.37
N GLN A 9 -12.11 -0.78 6.29
CA GLN A 9 -12.98 0.40 6.11
C GLN A 9 -13.80 0.40 4.79
N GLY A 10 -14.26 -0.78 4.38
CA GLY A 10 -15.00 -0.97 3.13
C GLY A 10 -14.15 -0.89 1.87
N CYS A 11 -12.83 -0.76 2.00
CA CYS A 11 -11.87 -0.87 0.91
C CYS A 11 -11.22 -2.26 0.93
N GLU A 12 -10.84 -2.77 -0.24
CA GLU A 12 -10.00 -3.96 -0.35
C GLU A 12 -8.52 -3.53 -0.44
N LEU A 13 -7.68 -4.14 0.38
CA LEU A 13 -6.23 -3.94 0.36
C LEU A 13 -5.53 -5.20 -0.16
N SER A 14 -4.79 -5.09 -1.26
CA SER A 14 -3.96 -6.19 -1.77
C SER A 14 -2.50 -5.78 -1.82
N ALA A 15 -1.60 -6.60 -1.27
CA ALA A 15 -0.17 -6.40 -1.40
C ALA A 15 0.35 -7.06 -2.69
N VAL A 16 1.19 -6.35 -3.42
CA VAL A 16 1.96 -6.88 -4.54
C VAL A 16 3.42 -6.82 -4.16
N VAL A 17 4.02 -7.99 -4.00
CA VAL A 17 5.44 -8.13 -3.70
C VAL A 17 6.17 -8.72 -4.89
N VAL A 18 7.21 -8.02 -5.35
CA VAL A 18 8.10 -8.48 -6.41
C VAL A 18 9.51 -8.64 -5.85
N HIS A 19 10.22 -9.68 -6.28
CA HIS A 19 11.64 -9.84 -6.00
C HIS A 19 12.43 -9.27 -7.17
N ALA A 20 13.18 -8.20 -6.95
CA ALA A 20 13.92 -7.49 -7.96
C ALA A 20 15.30 -7.09 -7.44
N ALA A 21 16.34 -7.35 -8.23
CA ALA A 21 17.73 -7.01 -7.89
C ALA A 21 18.22 -7.53 -6.52
N GLY A 22 17.72 -8.68 -6.06
CA GLY A 22 18.10 -9.28 -4.77
C GLY A 22 17.32 -8.75 -3.56
N GLU A 23 16.34 -7.88 -3.78
CA GLU A 23 15.51 -7.29 -2.73
C GLU A 23 14.03 -7.56 -2.99
N PHE A 24 13.21 -7.52 -1.93
CA PHE A 24 11.77 -7.51 -2.06
C PHE A 24 11.25 -6.07 -2.12
N VAL A 25 10.41 -5.79 -3.12
CA VAL A 25 9.76 -4.51 -3.35
C VAL A 25 8.27 -4.71 -3.19
N SER A 26 7.63 -3.87 -2.39
CA SER A 26 6.20 -3.96 -2.08
C SER A 26 5.41 -2.81 -2.69
N THR A 27 4.17 -3.06 -3.08
CA THR A 27 3.18 -2.05 -3.49
C THR A 27 1.85 -2.46 -2.88
N VAL A 28 1.11 -1.50 -2.30
CA VAL A 28 -0.27 -1.75 -1.85
C VAL A 28 -1.25 -1.27 -2.91
N LEU A 29 -2.25 -2.09 -3.20
CA LEU A 29 -3.40 -1.76 -4.01
C LEU A 29 -4.56 -1.50 -3.05
N ILE A 30 -5.17 -0.33 -3.17
CA ILE A 30 -6.34 0.10 -2.39
C ILE A 30 -7.50 0.22 -3.38
N GLU A 31 -8.47 -0.67 -3.26
CA GLU A 31 -9.71 -0.62 -4.04
C GLU A 31 -10.85 -0.10 -3.17
N ARG A 32 -11.43 1.03 -3.57
CA ARG A 32 -12.54 1.67 -2.87
C ARG A 32 -13.89 1.16 -3.42
N PRO A 33 -14.96 1.24 -2.62
CA PRO A 33 -16.31 1.05 -3.13
C PRO A 33 -16.57 1.90 -4.38
N GLY A 34 -17.09 1.27 -5.43
CA GLY A 34 -17.28 1.92 -6.74
C GLY A 34 -16.16 1.66 -7.74
N GLY A 35 -15.20 0.77 -7.43
CA GLY A 35 -14.19 0.28 -8.38
C GLY A 35 -13.01 1.23 -8.60
N VAL A 36 -12.87 2.26 -7.75
CA VAL A 36 -11.70 3.15 -7.81
C VAL A 36 -10.51 2.42 -7.18
N ARG A 37 -9.51 2.11 -8.00
CA ARG A 37 -8.30 1.43 -7.58
C ARG A 37 -7.09 2.36 -7.61
N ARG A 38 -6.34 2.39 -6.50
CA ARG A 38 -5.10 3.17 -6.36
C ARG A 38 -3.95 2.25 -5.98
N ALA A 39 -2.81 2.38 -6.66
CA ALA A 39 -1.57 1.75 -6.24
C ALA A 39 -0.71 2.74 -5.46
N VAL A 40 -0.12 2.31 -4.34
CA VAL A 40 0.78 3.12 -3.52
C VAL A 40 2.07 2.34 -3.25
N GLY A 41 3.21 2.99 -3.52
CA GLY A 41 4.53 2.37 -3.58
C GLY A 41 5.32 2.88 -4.80
N PRO A 42 6.42 2.23 -5.19
CA PRO A 42 7.01 1.05 -4.56
C PRO A 42 7.68 1.36 -3.21
N PHE A 43 7.54 0.46 -2.26
CA PHE A 43 8.23 0.45 -0.97
C PHE A 43 9.40 -0.52 -1.03
N ARG A 44 10.58 -0.06 -0.62
CA ARG A 44 11.82 -0.83 -0.63
C ARG A 44 12.87 -0.17 0.28
N PRO A 45 13.91 -0.92 0.71
CA PRO A 45 14.10 -2.36 0.52
C PRO A 45 13.47 -3.21 1.63
N PHE A 46 13.17 -4.47 1.32
CA PHE A 46 12.79 -5.49 2.32
C PHE A 46 13.60 -6.77 2.13
N ASP A 47 13.99 -7.38 3.24
CA ASP A 47 14.77 -8.63 3.27
C ASP A 47 13.93 -9.88 2.99
N THR A 48 12.61 -9.80 3.16
CA THR A 48 11.70 -10.94 2.94
C THR A 48 10.40 -10.51 2.28
N ALA A 49 9.80 -11.42 1.50
CA ALA A 49 8.48 -11.19 0.91
C ALA A 49 7.40 -10.95 1.97
N ARG A 50 7.48 -11.62 3.11
CA ARG A 50 6.54 -11.47 4.22
C ARG A 50 6.62 -10.08 4.85
N ALA A 51 7.82 -9.54 5.07
CA ALA A 51 8.00 -8.19 5.60
C ALA A 51 7.45 -7.14 4.62
N ALA A 52 7.73 -7.31 3.33
CA ALA A 52 7.18 -6.48 2.26
C ALA A 52 5.64 -6.49 2.24
N GLU A 53 5.01 -7.67 2.34
CA GLU A 53 3.55 -7.83 2.37
C GLU A 53 2.93 -7.14 3.60
N GLN A 54 3.44 -7.45 4.79
CA GLN A 54 2.95 -6.89 6.05
C GLN A 54 3.05 -5.36 6.05
N PHE A 55 4.16 -4.82 5.55
CA PHE A 55 4.35 -3.38 5.43
C PHE A 55 3.32 -2.76 4.49
N ALA A 56 3.11 -3.32 3.29
CA ALA A 56 2.15 -2.77 2.33
C ALA A 56 0.72 -2.73 2.90
N ILE A 57 0.27 -3.80 3.55
CA ILE A 57 -1.07 -3.82 4.17
C ILE A 57 -1.16 -2.79 5.30
N GLN A 58 -0.14 -2.70 6.15
CA GLN A 58 -0.14 -1.72 7.23
C GLN A 58 -0.15 -0.29 6.70
N TYR A 59 0.67 0.01 5.70
CA TYR A 59 0.68 1.31 5.02
C TYR A 59 -0.69 1.65 4.42
N GLY A 60 -1.35 0.67 3.76
CA GLY A 60 -2.69 0.87 3.21
C GLY A 60 -3.73 1.22 4.29
N LYS A 61 -3.64 0.61 5.47
CA LYS A 61 -4.48 0.97 6.63
C LYS A 61 -4.18 2.37 7.12
N ASP A 62 -2.90 2.72 7.25
CA ASP A 62 -2.48 4.05 7.73
C ASP A 62 -2.89 5.18 6.75
N GLU A 63 -2.86 4.93 5.43
CA GLU A 63 -3.42 5.85 4.42
C GLU A 63 -4.93 6.04 4.59
N LEU A 64 -5.68 4.95 4.80
CA LEU A 64 -7.13 5.01 5.01
C LEU A 64 -7.49 5.66 6.35
N ASP A 65 -6.67 5.48 7.37
CA ASP A 65 -6.76 6.18 8.66
C ASP A 65 -6.38 7.67 8.57
N GLY A 66 -5.94 8.15 7.40
CA GLY A 66 -5.51 9.54 7.20
C GLY A 66 -4.21 9.90 7.91
N ARG A 67 -3.42 8.90 8.33
CA ARG A 67 -2.11 9.12 8.98
C ARG A 67 -1.04 9.56 7.99
N HIS A 68 -1.29 9.34 6.70
CA HIS A 68 -0.48 9.84 5.61
C HIS A 68 -1.19 11.05 4.99
N VAL A 69 -0.78 12.26 5.38
CA VAL A 69 -1.30 13.49 4.77
C VAL A 69 -0.84 13.53 3.31
N PRO A 70 -1.74 13.71 2.33
CA PRO A 70 -1.34 13.89 0.94
C PRO A 70 -0.42 15.11 0.83
N LYS A 71 0.76 14.98 0.22
CA LYS A 71 1.65 16.11 -0.05
C LYS A 71 0.95 17.26 -0.79
N GLU A 72 -0.12 16.98 -1.55
CA GLU A 72 -0.91 18.00 -2.24
C GLU A 72 -1.70 18.94 -1.32
N LEU A 73 -2.10 18.52 -0.11
CA LEU A 73 -2.78 19.42 0.82
C LEU A 73 -1.83 20.44 1.47
N GLN A 74 -0.51 20.23 1.36
CA GLN A 74 0.50 21.09 1.96
C GLN A 74 0.89 22.28 1.07
N MET A 75 0.45 22.31 -0.20
CA MET A 75 0.74 23.41 -1.15
C MET A 75 -0.41 24.41 -1.36
N ALA A 76 -1.60 24.14 -0.80
CA ALA A 76 -2.75 25.05 -0.90
C ALA A 76 -2.92 25.99 0.32
N ALA A 77 -1.96 25.97 1.26
CA ALA A 77 -1.96 26.81 2.46
C ALA A 77 -0.79 27.82 2.47
N GLY A 78 -0.42 28.32 1.29
CA GLY A 78 0.57 29.38 1.08
C GLY A 78 -0.05 30.66 0.56
#